data_AF-A0A927M6Q0-F1
#
_entry.id   AF-A0A927M6Q0-F1
#
_cell.length_a   1.000
_cell.length_b   1.000
_cell.length_c   1.000
_cell.angle_alpha   90.00
_cell.angle_beta   90.00
_cell.angle_gamma   90.00
#
_symmetry.space_group_name_H-M   'P 1'
#
loop_
_entity.id
_entity.type
_entity.pdbx_description
1 polymer ?
#
loop_
_entity_poly.entity_id
_entity_poly.type
_entity_poly.pdbx_seq_one_letter_code
_entity_poly.pdbx_strand_id
1 'polypeptide(L)'
;MLVRRRRTALILTTAATTAALAGAGVVTAVSAHAAVGCSVSYSVASQWQGGFGANVTITNLGDPLNGWTLRWSYSAGQQVTQAWNSTVSQSGSQVTATNVGYNGNVGTNGTASFGFNGTWTSSNPAPTSFSVNDVTCTGGTAPTTPGPNPTTPRPTTPGPTTPPPTGPTVPPQTGLVGWATQNGGTSGGGSAASTTVTSASALTTAVGSSSAAVIRVSGTISCSGMLRVRSNKTILGVGSNATISGCGLNINGDRNVIIRNINFRGWDDDAINVQESATNIWIDHNSFTDGYDGAVDVKRASDFVTISWNRVYGHDKSMLLGHSDDNASQDNGHLRVSYHHNWFDGSGQRHPRVRFGNPVHVYNNYYNNVSGYGVASTENAGVLVEGNYFENTDDPYHLGEGDSGPGSLVARNNHFVNSGSGQTGGSVAGIPYSYQLDTASNVKSIVTGGAGTGRIGL
;
A
#
# COMPACT_ATOMS: atom_id res chain seq x y z
N MET A 1 -6.42 10.94 95.31
CA MET A 1 -6.17 9.49 95.55
C MET A 1 -5.83 8.88 94.19
N LEU A 2 -4.76 8.15 93.89
CA LEU A 2 -3.71 7.43 94.62
C LEU A 2 -2.49 7.35 93.65
N VAL A 3 -1.28 7.65 94.13
CA VAL A 3 -0.12 6.72 94.25
C VAL A 3 0.73 6.41 92.99
N ARG A 4 1.83 7.17 92.87
CA ARG A 4 3.25 6.74 92.82
C ARG A 4 3.56 5.23 92.59
N ARG A 5 4.33 4.88 91.54
CA ARG A 5 5.76 4.48 91.60
C ARG A 5 6.28 3.77 90.34
N ARG A 6 7.50 4.19 89.98
CA ARG A 6 8.51 3.70 89.03
C ARG A 6 8.71 2.17 88.99
N ARG A 7 9.19 1.66 87.83
CA ARG A 7 10.48 0.91 87.71
C ARG A 7 10.85 0.56 86.25
N THR A 8 12.13 0.87 85.90
CA THR A 8 13.06 0.17 84.94
C THR A 8 12.66 0.10 83.45
N ALA A 9 13.55 0.18 82.45
CA ALA A 9 15.01 0.13 82.37
C ALA A 9 15.51 0.88 81.13
N LEU A 10 16.77 1.29 81.19
CA LEU A 10 17.59 1.94 80.17
C LEU A 10 18.21 0.87 79.25
N ILE A 11 18.00 0.92 77.92
CA ILE A 11 18.96 0.43 76.91
C ILE A 11 18.88 1.35 75.68
N LEU A 12 20.04 1.90 75.32
CA LEU A 12 20.33 2.70 74.13
C LEU A 12 20.73 1.81 72.93
N THR A 13 20.81 2.45 71.75
CA THR A 13 21.47 2.06 70.46
C THR A 13 20.57 1.34 69.46
N THR A 14 20.48 1.69 68.17
CA THR A 14 21.16 2.66 67.27
C THR A 14 20.40 2.67 65.94
N ALA A 15 20.20 3.83 65.30
CA ALA A 15 20.19 3.93 63.82
C ALA A 15 20.26 5.40 63.37
N ALA A 16 21.46 5.76 62.93
CA ALA A 16 21.90 6.81 61.99
C ALA A 16 20.91 7.92 61.55
N THR A 17 21.24 9.14 61.95
CA THR A 17 20.88 10.39 61.28
C THR A 17 21.85 10.66 60.12
N THR A 18 21.31 10.84 58.90
CA THR A 18 21.96 11.60 57.84
C THR A 18 21.09 12.81 57.51
N ALA A 19 21.64 13.98 57.79
CA ALA A 19 21.04 15.28 57.50
C ALA A 19 21.20 15.61 56.02
N ALA A 20 20.09 15.92 55.33
CA ALA A 20 20.11 16.56 54.02
C ALA A 20 19.82 18.05 54.20
N LEU A 21 20.73 18.88 53.70
CA LEU A 21 20.67 20.34 53.72
C LEU A 21 19.48 20.86 52.91
N ALA A 22 18.67 21.72 53.53
CA ALA A 22 17.67 22.55 52.85
C ALA A 22 18.35 23.77 52.21
N GLY A 23 18.59 23.71 50.90
CA GLY A 23 18.87 24.88 50.07
C GLY A 23 17.58 25.35 49.41
N ALA A 24 17.00 26.43 49.93
CA ALA A 24 15.85 27.10 49.34
C ALA A 24 16.29 27.89 48.09
N GLY A 25 16.28 27.22 46.94
CA GLY A 25 16.19 27.87 45.64
C GLY A 25 14.72 28.06 45.30
N VAL A 26 14.27 29.31 45.13
CA VAL A 26 12.99 29.60 44.49
C VAL A 26 13.14 29.18 43.03
N VAL A 27 12.83 27.92 42.74
CA VAL A 27 12.61 27.45 41.38
C VAL A 27 11.23 27.98 41.04
N THR A 28 11.16 28.99 40.18
CA THR A 28 9.92 29.24 39.45
C THR A 28 9.57 27.90 38.81
N ALA A 29 8.43 27.33 39.18
CA ALA A 29 7.90 26.18 38.48
C ALA A 29 7.60 26.64 37.04
N VAL A 30 8.61 26.56 36.18
CA VAL A 30 8.38 26.39 34.77
C VAL A 30 7.59 25.10 34.70
N SER A 31 6.31 25.20 34.37
CA SER A 31 5.53 24.05 33.94
C SER A 31 6.41 23.34 32.91
N ALA A 32 6.89 22.15 33.25
CA ALA A 32 7.51 21.27 32.29
C ALA A 32 6.41 20.93 31.29
N HIS A 33 6.30 21.69 30.20
CA HIS A 33 5.51 21.28 29.07
C HIS A 33 6.06 19.93 28.64
N ALA A 34 5.24 18.88 28.72
CA ALA A 34 5.50 17.67 27.95
C ALA A 34 5.74 18.12 26.51
N ALA A 35 6.91 17.75 25.96
CA ALA A 35 7.38 18.27 24.68
C ALA A 35 6.33 18.01 23.59
N VAL A 36 5.67 19.08 23.18
CA VAL A 36 4.61 19.07 22.17
C VAL A 36 5.27 18.88 20.81
N GLY A 37 5.30 17.64 20.34
CA GLY A 37 5.81 17.31 19.02
C GLY A 37 4.70 17.43 17.98
N CYS A 38 4.99 18.07 16.86
CA CYS A 38 4.27 17.84 15.62
C CYS A 38 5.27 17.51 14.52
N SER A 39 4.81 16.80 13.51
CA SER A 39 5.53 16.62 12.25
C SER A 39 4.63 17.09 11.13
N VAL A 40 5.20 17.78 10.14
CA VAL A 40 4.45 18.29 8.99
C VAL A 40 5.07 17.77 7.71
N SER A 41 4.28 17.04 6.92
CA SER A 41 4.66 16.69 5.56
C SER A 41 4.10 17.74 4.62
N TYR A 42 4.96 18.37 3.81
CA TYR A 42 4.59 19.31 2.75
C TYR A 42 5.11 18.77 1.43
N SER A 43 4.23 18.56 0.46
CA SER A 43 4.59 18.07 -0.86
C SER A 43 3.95 18.92 -1.95
N VAL A 44 4.75 19.35 -2.93
CA VAL A 44 4.25 19.97 -4.16
C VAL A 44 3.78 18.85 -5.07
N ALA A 45 2.47 18.60 -5.06
CA ALA A 45 1.84 17.52 -5.79
C ALA A 45 1.82 17.76 -7.32
N SER A 46 1.79 19.02 -7.74
CA SER A 46 1.89 19.42 -9.15
C SER A 46 2.43 20.85 -9.27
N GLN A 47 3.09 21.15 -10.39
CA GLN A 47 3.60 22.48 -10.67
C GLN A 47 3.51 22.78 -12.17
N TRP A 48 3.09 23.99 -12.51
CA TRP A 48 3.03 24.52 -13.87
C TRP A 48 3.58 25.94 -13.89
N GLN A 49 3.67 26.55 -15.07
CA GLN A 49 4.17 27.92 -15.19
C GLN A 49 3.27 28.88 -14.40
N GLY A 50 3.84 29.49 -13.35
CA GLY A 50 3.16 30.46 -12.50
C GLY A 50 2.26 29.87 -11.40
N GLY A 51 2.15 28.54 -11.27
CA GLY A 51 1.30 27.92 -10.26
C GLY A 51 1.71 26.52 -9.81
N PHE A 52 1.10 26.07 -8.72
CA PHE A 52 1.37 24.78 -8.09
C PHE A 52 0.19 24.31 -7.24
N GLY A 53 0.08 23.00 -7.04
CA GLY A 53 -0.78 22.38 -6.04
C GLY A 53 0.07 21.72 -4.96
N ALA A 54 -0.28 21.89 -3.69
CA ALA A 54 0.43 21.31 -2.56
C ALA A 54 -0.50 20.57 -1.60
N ASN A 55 0.02 19.48 -1.04
CA ASN A 55 -0.63 18.69 0.02
C ASN A 55 0.15 18.86 1.31
N VAL A 56 -0.58 18.98 2.42
CA VAL A 56 -0.02 19.16 3.76
C VAL A 56 -0.66 18.18 4.73
N THR A 57 0.16 17.46 5.49
CA THR A 57 -0.28 16.55 6.55
C THR A 57 0.38 16.95 7.85
N ILE A 58 -0.44 17.16 8.89
CA ILE A 58 -0.04 17.39 10.27
C ILE A 58 -0.14 16.06 11.00
N THR A 59 0.95 15.60 11.61
CA THR A 59 0.96 14.49 12.58
C THR A 59 1.11 15.07 13.97
N ASN A 60 0.13 14.80 14.84
CA ASN A 60 0.20 15.19 16.24
C ASN A 60 1.05 14.18 17.01
N LEU A 61 2.17 14.59 17.59
CA LEU A 61 3.03 13.74 18.42
C LEU A 61 2.94 14.11 19.91
N GLY A 62 2.05 15.06 20.27
CA GLY A 62 1.81 15.50 21.63
C GLY A 62 0.39 15.16 22.11
N ASP A 63 -0.12 15.94 23.05
CA ASP A 63 -1.48 15.80 23.58
C ASP A 63 -2.53 15.96 22.46
N PRO A 64 -3.71 15.30 22.57
CA PRO A 64 -4.78 15.43 21.58
C PRO A 64 -5.14 16.90 21.29
N LEU A 65 -5.16 17.25 20.00
CA LEU A 65 -5.58 18.57 19.53
C LEU A 65 -7.11 18.62 19.42
N ASN A 66 -7.69 19.72 19.89
CA ASN A 66 -9.10 20.08 19.68
C ASN A 66 -9.15 21.40 18.90
N GLY A 67 -8.92 21.27 17.60
CA GLY A 67 -8.61 22.37 16.69
C GLY A 67 -7.10 22.49 16.44
N TRP A 68 -6.75 22.81 15.20
CA TRP A 68 -5.37 23.06 14.81
C TRP A 68 -5.26 24.29 13.93
N THR A 69 -4.19 25.04 14.15
CA THR A 69 -3.76 26.17 13.34
C THR A 69 -2.32 25.91 12.90
N LEU A 70 -2.12 25.64 11.62
CA LEU A 70 -0.80 25.48 11.02
C LEU A 70 -0.30 26.81 10.47
N ARG A 71 0.95 27.17 10.78
CA ARG A 71 1.62 28.34 10.20
C ARG A 71 2.94 27.96 9.53
N TRP A 72 3.21 28.60 8.40
CA TRP A 72 4.51 28.56 7.71
C TRP A 72 4.75 29.86 6.95
N SER A 73 5.97 30.02 6.43
CA SER A 73 6.33 31.16 5.60
C SER A 73 6.91 30.72 4.26
N TYR A 74 6.51 31.41 3.20
CA TYR A 74 7.12 31.28 1.88
C TYR A 74 8.35 32.18 1.72
N SER A 75 9.34 31.70 0.97
CA SER A 75 10.61 32.41 0.77
C SER A 75 10.76 33.03 -0.62
N ALA A 76 9.90 32.70 -1.59
CA ALA A 76 10.01 33.13 -2.99
C ALA A 76 8.72 33.79 -3.52
N GLY A 77 7.94 34.42 -2.63
CA GLY A 77 6.76 35.21 -3.03
C GLY A 77 5.54 34.37 -3.44
N GLN A 78 5.50 33.09 -3.07
CA GLN A 78 4.36 32.23 -3.39
C GLN A 78 3.07 32.72 -2.69
N GLN A 79 1.92 32.58 -3.35
CA GLN A 79 0.61 32.97 -2.80
C GLN A 79 -0.37 31.80 -2.87
N VAL A 80 -1.09 31.53 -1.79
CA VAL A 80 -2.19 30.56 -1.77
C VAL A 80 -3.43 31.20 -2.40
N THR A 81 -4.05 30.51 -3.36
CA THR A 81 -5.19 31.01 -4.13
C THR A 81 -6.49 30.29 -3.77
N GLN A 82 -6.44 29.00 -3.45
CA GLN A 82 -7.60 28.20 -3.07
C GLN A 82 -7.14 27.05 -2.17
N ALA A 83 -7.88 26.75 -1.11
CA ALA A 83 -7.61 25.63 -0.21
C ALA A 83 -8.85 24.75 -0.04
N TRP A 84 -8.62 23.50 0.36
CA TRP A 84 -9.67 22.55 0.74
C TRP A 84 -9.26 21.80 2.01
N ASN A 85 -10.26 21.39 2.79
CA ASN A 85 -10.08 20.77 4.12
C ASN A 85 -9.35 21.68 5.13
N SER A 86 -9.21 22.97 4.83
CA SER A 86 -8.73 24.01 5.73
C SER A 86 -9.27 25.37 5.29
N THR A 87 -9.32 26.32 6.23
CA THR A 87 -9.47 27.74 5.90
C THR A 87 -8.08 28.36 5.90
N VAL A 88 -7.66 28.95 4.78
CA VAL A 88 -6.33 29.55 4.64
C VAL A 88 -6.43 31.07 4.51
N SER A 89 -5.60 31.75 5.28
CA SER A 89 -5.34 33.19 5.14
C SER A 89 -3.84 33.42 4.96
N GLN A 90 -3.47 34.38 4.12
CA GLN A 90 -2.08 34.74 3.87
C GLN A 90 -1.90 36.25 3.99
N SER A 91 -0.84 36.66 4.70
CA SER A 91 -0.39 38.05 4.77
C SER A 91 1.09 38.12 4.45
N GLY A 92 1.43 38.75 3.32
CA GLY A 92 2.79 38.73 2.79
C GLY A 92 3.26 37.29 2.52
N SER A 93 4.35 36.89 3.17
CA SER A 93 4.92 35.54 3.09
C SER A 93 4.31 34.55 4.08
N GLN A 94 3.62 35.01 5.13
CA GLN A 94 3.11 34.16 6.20
C GLN A 94 1.74 33.59 5.83
N VAL A 95 1.62 32.26 5.92
CA VAL A 95 0.38 31.54 5.70
C VAL A 95 -0.11 30.96 7.02
N THR A 96 -1.42 31.10 7.28
CA THR A 96 -2.12 30.47 8.39
C THR A 96 -3.24 29.60 7.82
N ALA A 97 -3.21 28.30 8.13
CA ALA A 97 -4.27 27.35 7.79
C ALA A 97 -4.93 26.84 9.07
N THR A 98 -6.26 26.89 9.14
CA THR A 98 -7.04 26.37 10.27
C THR A 98 -7.93 25.21 9.84
N ASN A 99 -8.20 24.31 10.77
CA ASN A 99 -9.09 23.17 10.55
C ASN A 99 -10.50 23.59 10.13
N VAL A 100 -11.21 22.70 9.43
CA VAL A 100 -12.65 22.78 9.18
C VAL A 100 -13.38 21.81 10.13
N GLY A 101 -14.69 21.98 10.28
CA GLY A 101 -15.47 21.37 11.38
C GLY A 101 -15.21 19.90 11.69
N TYR A 102 -14.95 19.06 10.68
CA TYR A 102 -14.76 17.61 10.88
C TYR A 102 -13.31 17.17 11.17
N ASN A 103 -12.28 17.98 10.87
CA ASN A 103 -10.88 17.58 10.99
C ASN A 103 -10.11 18.31 12.10
N GLY A 104 -10.82 18.97 13.02
CA GLY A 104 -10.20 19.67 14.15
C GLY A 104 -9.65 18.76 15.25
N ASN A 105 -10.29 17.62 15.49
CA ASN A 105 -9.87 16.69 16.54
C ASN A 105 -8.79 15.75 16.03
N VAL A 106 -7.58 15.86 16.59
CA VAL A 106 -6.43 15.04 16.21
C VAL A 106 -5.83 14.42 17.47
N GLY A 107 -6.13 13.15 17.72
CA GLY A 107 -5.54 12.42 18.85
C GLY A 107 -4.01 12.34 18.76
N THR A 108 -3.35 11.94 19.84
CA THR A 108 -1.91 11.63 19.82
C THR A 108 -1.63 10.56 18.76
N ASN A 109 -0.59 10.78 17.95
CA ASN A 109 -0.26 10.04 16.72
C ASN A 109 -1.32 10.07 15.61
N GLY A 110 -2.38 10.85 15.78
CA GLY A 110 -3.37 11.14 14.76
C GLY A 110 -2.84 12.10 13.70
N THR A 111 -3.55 12.16 12.58
CA THR A 111 -3.21 13.06 11.47
C THR A 111 -4.39 13.93 11.04
N ALA A 112 -4.08 15.12 10.54
CA ALA A 112 -4.99 15.96 9.79
C ALA A 112 -4.33 16.40 8.48
N SER A 113 -5.05 16.31 7.37
CA SER A 113 -4.52 16.65 6.05
C SER A 113 -5.41 17.67 5.34
N PHE A 114 -4.76 18.56 4.60
CA PHE A 114 -5.41 19.53 3.72
C PHE A 114 -4.56 19.78 2.48
N GLY A 115 -5.13 20.46 1.49
CA GLY A 115 -4.40 20.84 0.28
C GLY A 115 -4.79 22.22 -0.21
N PHE A 116 -3.98 22.77 -1.10
CA PHE A 116 -4.23 24.07 -1.70
C PHE A 116 -3.54 24.24 -3.05
N ASN A 117 -4.07 25.16 -3.87
CA ASN A 117 -3.41 25.69 -5.05
C ASN A 117 -2.77 27.03 -4.72
N GLY A 118 -1.56 27.26 -5.23
CA GLY A 118 -0.87 28.53 -5.12
C GLY A 118 -0.23 29.00 -6.41
N THR A 119 0.23 30.24 -6.41
CA THR A 119 0.98 30.86 -7.50
C THR A 119 2.42 31.14 -7.07
N TRP A 120 3.32 31.19 -8.03
CA TRP A 120 4.72 31.59 -7.85
C TRP A 120 5.16 32.44 -9.04
N THR A 121 6.15 33.31 -8.87
CA THR A 121 6.62 34.22 -9.93
C THR A 121 7.99 33.84 -10.49
N SER A 122 8.94 33.49 -9.63
CA SER A 122 10.30 33.10 -10.03
C SER A 122 10.62 31.63 -9.73
N SER A 123 10.38 31.17 -8.51
CA SER A 123 10.62 29.80 -8.07
C SER A 123 9.63 29.37 -7.00
N ASN A 124 9.57 28.06 -6.72
CA ASN A 124 8.68 27.48 -5.72
C ASN A 124 9.43 26.55 -4.75
N PRO A 125 10.33 27.09 -3.91
CA PRO A 125 10.94 26.32 -2.83
C PRO A 125 9.88 25.95 -1.79
N ALA A 126 9.91 24.69 -1.34
CA ALA A 126 9.05 24.26 -0.26
C ALA A 126 9.43 24.93 1.08
N PRO A 127 8.45 25.21 1.97
CA PRO A 127 8.73 25.70 3.31
C PRO A 127 9.51 24.67 4.14
N THR A 128 10.40 25.15 4.99
CA THR A 128 11.29 24.31 5.83
C THR A 128 10.94 24.35 7.31
N SER A 129 9.99 25.20 7.72
CA SER A 129 9.58 25.35 9.10
C SER A 129 8.07 25.53 9.18
N PHE A 130 7.48 24.84 10.17
CA PHE A 130 6.05 24.82 10.43
C PHE A 130 5.81 24.93 11.94
N SER A 131 4.72 25.57 12.33
CA SER A 131 4.21 25.51 13.70
C SER A 131 2.74 25.13 13.73
N VAL A 132 2.35 24.31 14.70
CA VAL A 132 0.95 23.93 14.97
C VAL A 132 0.56 24.54 16.31
N ASN A 133 -0.51 25.33 16.34
CA ASN A 133 -1.00 26.04 17.54
C ASN A 133 0.14 26.83 18.22
N ASP A 134 0.94 27.52 17.41
CA ASP A 134 2.10 28.34 17.82
C ASP A 134 3.29 27.56 18.42
N VAL A 135 3.28 26.23 18.33
CA VAL A 135 4.41 25.38 18.68
C VAL A 135 5.14 24.92 17.41
N THR A 136 6.43 25.19 17.31
CA THR A 136 7.27 24.74 16.18
C THR A 136 7.35 23.22 16.13
N CYS A 137 7.11 22.64 14.96
CA CYS A 137 7.22 21.20 14.73
C CYS A 137 8.69 20.76 14.70
N THR A 138 8.99 19.65 15.39
CA THR A 138 10.35 19.08 15.53
C THR A 138 10.52 17.75 14.81
N GLY A 139 9.44 17.12 14.34
CA GLY A 139 9.50 15.91 13.51
C GLY A 139 9.75 16.24 12.04
N GLY A 140 10.88 15.80 11.50
CA GLY A 140 11.47 16.26 10.24
C GLY A 140 10.52 16.35 9.05
N THR A 141 10.66 17.44 8.28
CA THR A 141 9.97 17.69 7.01
C THR A 141 10.94 17.38 5.85
N ALA A 142 10.61 16.45 4.96
CA ALA A 142 11.36 16.24 3.71
C ALA A 142 10.51 16.73 2.52
N PRO A 143 10.82 17.90 1.95
CA PRO A 143 10.15 18.37 0.75
C PRO A 143 10.67 17.65 -0.50
N THR A 144 9.77 17.24 -1.38
CA THR A 144 10.10 16.69 -2.70
C THR A 144 9.65 17.64 -3.81
N THR A 145 10.54 17.89 -4.78
CA THR A 145 10.33 18.83 -5.91
C THR A 145 10.21 18.08 -7.24
N PRO A 146 9.17 18.30 -8.08
CA PRO A 146 9.14 17.78 -9.46
C PRO A 146 9.54 18.81 -10.55
N GLY A 147 10.15 18.31 -11.64
CA GLY A 147 10.64 19.04 -12.83
C GLY A 147 9.59 19.33 -13.94
N PRO A 148 10.01 19.86 -15.12
CA PRO A 148 9.21 20.79 -15.93
C PRO A 148 8.24 20.18 -16.97
N ASN A 149 7.26 21.02 -17.31
CA ASN A 149 6.03 20.84 -18.11
C ASN A 149 6.22 20.97 -19.65
N PRO A 150 5.36 20.39 -20.50
CA PRO A 150 5.09 20.87 -21.86
C PRO A 150 3.83 21.76 -21.96
N THR A 151 3.89 22.70 -22.90
CA THR A 151 3.03 23.87 -23.12
C THR A 151 1.64 23.63 -23.73
N THR A 152 0.71 24.54 -23.45
CA THR A 152 -0.68 24.66 -23.95
C THR A 152 -0.81 25.40 -25.29
N PRO A 153 -2.00 25.36 -25.93
CA PRO A 153 -2.61 26.62 -26.38
C PRO A 153 -4.13 26.80 -26.09
N ARG A 154 -4.43 27.99 -25.54
CA ARG A 154 -5.56 28.97 -25.61
C ARG A 154 -7.06 28.56 -25.83
N PRO A 155 -8.04 29.23 -25.16
CA PRO A 155 -9.45 28.82 -25.08
C PRO A 155 -10.43 29.55 -26.04
N THR A 156 -11.59 28.93 -26.28
CA THR A 156 -12.83 29.59 -26.77
C THR A 156 -14.07 29.10 -25.99
N THR A 157 -15.11 29.95 -26.00
CA THR A 157 -16.27 30.17 -25.11
C THR A 157 -17.32 29.02 -24.98
N PRO A 158 -18.24 29.07 -23.98
CA PRO A 158 -18.96 27.88 -23.46
C PRO A 158 -20.29 27.56 -24.16
N GLY A 159 -20.52 26.25 -24.36
CA GLY A 159 -21.80 25.61 -24.68
C GLY A 159 -22.28 24.69 -23.53
N PRO A 160 -23.48 24.10 -23.63
CA PRO A 160 -24.41 23.83 -22.52
C PRO A 160 -23.94 22.79 -21.48
N THR A 161 -24.40 22.99 -20.24
CA THR A 161 -24.06 22.26 -19.00
C THR A 161 -24.11 20.74 -19.12
N THR A 162 -22.93 20.13 -19.21
CA THR A 162 -22.67 18.72 -18.84
C THR A 162 -22.58 18.58 -17.31
N PRO A 163 -22.87 17.39 -16.74
CA PRO A 163 -22.76 17.12 -15.31
C PRO A 163 -21.38 17.48 -14.72
N PRO A 164 -21.29 17.74 -13.40
CA PRO A 164 -20.07 18.23 -12.77
C PRO A 164 -18.85 17.33 -13.11
N PRO A 165 -17.67 17.91 -13.42
CA PRO A 165 -16.48 17.12 -13.63
C PRO A 165 -16.13 16.40 -12.32
N THR A 166 -15.92 15.08 -12.41
CA THR A 166 -15.20 14.33 -11.38
C THR A 166 -13.88 15.04 -11.09
N GLY A 167 -13.58 15.29 -9.80
CA GLY A 167 -12.35 15.95 -9.37
C GLY A 167 -11.09 15.29 -9.94
N PRO A 168 -9.90 15.93 -9.82
CA PRO A 168 -8.67 15.40 -10.40
C PRO A 168 -8.42 13.97 -9.91
N THR A 169 -8.57 13.01 -10.82
CA THR A 169 -8.15 11.62 -10.61
C THR A 169 -6.64 11.61 -10.49
N VAL A 170 -6.11 11.26 -9.32
CA VAL A 170 -4.71 10.85 -9.18
C VAL A 170 -4.49 9.74 -10.22
N PRO A 171 -3.47 9.83 -11.10
CA PRO A 171 -3.19 8.77 -12.05
C PRO A 171 -2.95 7.47 -11.28
N PRO A 172 -3.58 6.37 -11.68
CA PRO A 172 -3.45 5.12 -10.95
C PRO A 172 -2.00 4.61 -10.98
N GLN A 173 -1.60 3.89 -9.92
CA GLN A 173 -0.22 3.44 -9.76
C GLN A 173 0.11 2.30 -10.74
N THR A 174 0.89 2.56 -11.79
CA THR A 174 1.23 1.56 -12.84
C THR A 174 2.61 0.91 -12.69
N GLY A 175 3.46 1.44 -11.80
CA GLY A 175 4.76 0.88 -11.46
C GLY A 175 4.69 -0.20 -10.38
N LEU A 176 5.82 -0.85 -10.11
CA LEU A 176 5.92 -1.81 -9.01
C LEU A 176 5.74 -1.10 -7.66
N VAL A 177 4.70 -1.48 -6.93
CA VAL A 177 4.40 -1.04 -5.56
C VAL A 177 4.08 -2.29 -4.73
N GLY A 178 4.43 -2.27 -3.45
CA GLY A 178 4.12 -3.39 -2.56
C GLY A 178 5.32 -4.23 -2.18
N TRP A 179 5.05 -5.44 -1.70
CA TRP A 179 6.05 -6.30 -1.06
C TRP A 179 7.25 -6.66 -1.95
N ALA A 180 7.08 -6.73 -3.28
CA ALA A 180 8.19 -7.01 -4.19
C ALA A 180 9.17 -5.83 -4.36
N THR A 181 8.86 -4.64 -3.82
CA THR A 181 9.81 -3.51 -3.67
C THR A 181 10.78 -3.69 -2.50
N GLN A 182 10.41 -4.52 -1.52
CA GLN A 182 11.19 -4.75 -0.31
C GLN A 182 12.31 -5.77 -0.58
N ASN A 183 13.15 -6.04 0.41
CA ASN A 183 14.22 -7.05 0.30
C ASN A 183 15.17 -6.86 -0.91
N GLY A 184 15.52 -5.60 -1.20
CA GLY A 184 16.37 -5.24 -2.34
C GLY A 184 15.64 -5.08 -3.68
N GLY A 185 14.32 -5.25 -3.70
CA GLY A 185 13.47 -4.96 -4.85
C GLY A 185 13.45 -6.05 -5.93
N THR A 186 12.69 -5.79 -6.99
CA THR A 186 12.48 -6.70 -8.13
C THR A 186 12.74 -5.96 -9.43
N SER A 187 13.78 -6.37 -10.16
CA SER A 187 14.23 -5.81 -11.44
C SER A 187 14.18 -6.81 -12.60
N GLY A 188 13.91 -8.09 -12.30
CA GLY A 188 13.83 -9.17 -13.29
C GLY A 188 15.15 -9.36 -14.04
N GLY A 189 15.06 -9.38 -15.38
CA GLY A 189 16.22 -9.42 -16.28
C GLY A 189 17.00 -8.11 -16.36
N GLY A 190 16.52 -7.02 -15.75
CA GLY A 190 17.19 -5.72 -15.73
C GLY A 190 17.51 -5.21 -17.14
N SER A 191 18.77 -4.87 -17.38
CA SER A 191 19.29 -4.40 -18.66
C SER A 191 19.82 -5.51 -19.58
N ALA A 192 19.56 -6.79 -19.26
CA ALA A 192 19.99 -7.90 -20.09
C ALA A 192 19.38 -7.80 -21.50
N ALA A 193 20.13 -8.27 -22.50
CA ALA A 193 19.67 -8.28 -23.88
C ALA A 193 18.34 -9.04 -24.02
N SER A 194 17.40 -8.45 -24.76
CA SER A 194 16.10 -9.08 -24.97
C SER A 194 16.18 -10.18 -26.03
N THR A 195 15.60 -11.34 -25.72
CA THR A 195 15.41 -12.43 -26.70
C THR A 195 13.93 -12.62 -26.95
N THR A 196 13.52 -12.68 -28.22
CA THR A 196 12.12 -12.99 -28.58
C THR A 196 11.96 -14.49 -28.73
N VAL A 197 10.92 -15.06 -28.12
CA VAL A 197 10.57 -16.48 -28.21
C VAL A 197 9.18 -16.63 -28.83
N THR A 198 9.04 -17.63 -29.69
CA THR A 198 7.80 -17.94 -30.44
C THR A 198 7.46 -19.43 -30.41
N SER A 199 8.18 -20.24 -29.64
CA SER A 199 7.97 -21.69 -29.51
C SER A 199 8.20 -22.16 -28.08
N ALA A 200 7.63 -23.32 -27.73
CA ALA A 200 7.76 -23.90 -26.40
C ALA A 200 9.22 -24.21 -26.05
N SER A 201 9.98 -24.78 -26.98
CA SER A 201 11.40 -25.09 -26.76
C SER A 201 12.21 -23.83 -26.47
N ALA A 202 12.01 -22.77 -27.25
CA ALA A 202 12.71 -21.50 -27.04
C ALA A 202 12.33 -20.85 -25.71
N LEU A 203 11.03 -20.88 -25.34
CA LEU A 203 10.56 -20.39 -24.06
C LEU A 203 11.20 -21.17 -22.91
N THR A 204 11.11 -22.50 -22.91
CA THR A 204 11.66 -23.39 -21.88
C THR A 204 13.16 -23.17 -21.69
N THR A 205 13.92 -23.10 -22.79
CA THR A 205 15.37 -22.82 -22.72
C THR A 205 15.65 -21.45 -22.11
N ALA A 206 14.93 -20.41 -22.54
CA ALA A 206 15.16 -19.05 -22.07
C ALA A 206 14.83 -18.88 -20.58
N VAL A 207 13.68 -19.39 -20.12
CA VAL A 207 13.26 -19.26 -18.72
C VAL A 207 14.10 -20.14 -17.78
N GLY A 208 14.58 -21.29 -18.27
CA GLY A 208 15.39 -22.25 -17.51
C GLY A 208 16.88 -21.90 -17.41
N SER A 209 17.35 -20.91 -18.18
CA SER A 209 18.76 -20.49 -18.17
C SER A 209 19.18 -19.82 -16.85
N SER A 210 20.42 -20.02 -16.41
CA SER A 210 20.98 -19.36 -15.23
C SER A 210 21.31 -17.88 -15.46
N SER A 211 21.49 -17.44 -16.71
CA SER A 211 21.80 -16.04 -17.04
C SER A 211 20.59 -15.14 -16.87
N ALA A 212 20.81 -13.87 -16.48
CA ALA A 212 19.75 -12.87 -16.49
C ALA A 212 19.24 -12.62 -17.91
N ALA A 213 17.92 -12.46 -18.10
CA ALA A 213 17.35 -12.30 -19.44
C ALA A 213 16.02 -11.53 -19.43
N VAL A 214 15.81 -10.71 -20.48
CA VAL A 214 14.50 -10.20 -20.87
C VAL A 214 13.96 -11.08 -22.00
N ILE A 215 12.89 -11.81 -21.74
CA ILE A 215 12.29 -12.80 -22.63
C ILE A 215 10.99 -12.22 -23.16
N ARG A 216 10.98 -11.86 -24.44
CA ARG A 216 9.81 -11.32 -25.13
C ARG A 216 9.00 -12.46 -25.73
N VAL A 217 7.82 -12.73 -25.18
CA VAL A 217 6.90 -13.75 -25.71
C VAL A 217 6.08 -13.13 -26.84
N SER A 218 6.16 -13.70 -28.04
CA SER A 218 5.44 -13.21 -29.20
C SER A 218 4.52 -14.29 -29.78
N GLY A 219 3.28 -13.89 -30.07
CA GLY A 219 2.24 -14.82 -30.55
C GLY A 219 1.77 -15.78 -29.46
N THR A 220 1.24 -16.92 -29.89
CA THR A 220 0.81 -18.00 -28.99
C THR A 220 1.86 -19.08 -28.93
N ILE A 221 2.29 -19.43 -27.72
CA ILE A 221 3.18 -20.55 -27.43
C ILE A 221 2.36 -21.63 -26.73
N SER A 222 2.13 -22.75 -27.43
CA SER A 222 1.52 -23.95 -26.86
C SER A 222 2.59 -24.85 -26.26
N CYS A 223 2.41 -25.24 -25.01
CA CYS A 223 3.35 -25.99 -24.18
C CYS A 223 2.57 -26.93 -23.23
N SER A 224 3.28 -27.72 -22.42
CA SER A 224 2.66 -28.59 -21.41
C SER A 224 3.45 -28.60 -20.11
N GLY A 225 2.78 -28.88 -18.99
CA GLY A 225 3.39 -29.02 -17.67
C GLY A 225 3.82 -27.70 -17.03
N MET A 226 4.76 -27.76 -16.08
CA MET A 226 5.24 -26.59 -15.35
C MET A 226 6.68 -26.23 -15.76
N LEU A 227 6.84 -25.13 -16.48
CA LEU A 227 8.14 -24.67 -16.96
C LEU A 227 8.93 -24.02 -15.83
N ARG A 228 10.16 -24.51 -15.58
CA ARG A 228 11.02 -23.99 -14.52
C ARG A 228 11.58 -22.60 -14.88
N VAL A 229 11.24 -21.59 -14.10
CA VAL A 229 11.74 -20.21 -14.26
C VAL A 229 12.88 -19.95 -13.28
N ARG A 230 14.09 -19.73 -13.78
CA ARG A 230 15.27 -19.37 -12.97
C ARG A 230 15.27 -17.90 -12.57
N SER A 231 16.17 -17.54 -11.65
CA SER A 231 16.33 -16.17 -11.15
C SER A 231 16.65 -15.16 -12.26
N ASN A 232 16.39 -13.88 -11.99
CA ASN A 232 16.74 -12.73 -12.84
C ASN A 232 16.10 -12.79 -14.23
N LYS A 233 14.79 -12.98 -14.28
CA LYS A 233 14.02 -13.07 -15.54
C LYS A 233 12.98 -11.97 -15.61
N THR A 234 12.85 -11.36 -16.79
CA THR A 234 11.66 -10.61 -17.16
C THR A 234 11.00 -11.35 -18.30
N ILE A 235 9.84 -11.96 -18.07
CA ILE A 235 9.02 -12.61 -19.09
C ILE A 235 7.94 -11.62 -19.47
N LEU A 236 7.99 -11.11 -20.70
CA LEU A 236 7.20 -9.96 -21.15
C LEU A 236 6.46 -10.30 -22.44
N GLY A 237 5.13 -10.18 -22.44
CA GLY A 237 4.35 -10.34 -23.67
C GLY A 237 4.52 -9.18 -24.63
N VAL A 238 4.62 -9.47 -25.92
CA VAL A 238 4.64 -8.49 -27.01
C VAL A 238 3.21 -8.20 -27.48
N GLY A 239 2.84 -6.92 -27.50
CA GLY A 239 1.50 -6.49 -27.88
C GLY A 239 0.42 -6.98 -26.91
N SER A 240 -0.83 -7.08 -27.37
CA SER A 240 -1.96 -7.52 -26.55
C SER A 240 -2.22 -9.03 -26.60
N ASN A 241 -1.59 -9.75 -27.54
CA ASN A 241 -1.99 -11.11 -27.91
C ASN A 241 -0.95 -12.18 -27.54
N ALA A 242 0.16 -11.81 -26.88
CA ALA A 242 1.13 -12.76 -26.37
C ALA A 242 0.46 -13.75 -25.42
N THR A 243 0.56 -15.05 -25.74
CA THR A 243 -0.19 -16.11 -25.06
C THR A 243 0.73 -17.28 -24.72
N ILE A 244 0.64 -17.77 -23.49
CA ILE A 244 1.17 -19.06 -23.05
C ILE A 244 -0.04 -19.98 -22.82
N SER A 245 -0.09 -21.11 -23.53
CA SER A 245 -1.26 -22.00 -23.54
C SER A 245 -0.84 -23.44 -23.24
N GLY A 246 -1.57 -24.13 -22.36
CA GLY A 246 -1.32 -25.53 -22.03
C GLY A 246 -0.30 -25.77 -20.90
N CYS A 247 0.42 -24.74 -20.47
CA CYS A 247 1.45 -24.87 -19.42
C CYS A 247 1.44 -23.70 -18.44
N GLY A 248 2.05 -23.93 -17.29
CA GLY A 248 2.31 -22.91 -16.28
C GLY A 248 3.80 -22.62 -16.09
N LEU A 249 4.09 -21.63 -15.26
CA LEU A 249 5.44 -21.21 -14.88
C LEU A 249 5.70 -21.52 -13.41
N ASN A 250 6.83 -22.17 -13.11
CA ASN A 250 7.20 -22.57 -11.76
C ASN A 250 8.51 -21.89 -11.32
N ILE A 251 8.39 -20.96 -10.38
CA ILE A 251 9.49 -20.28 -9.70
C ILE A 251 9.69 -20.98 -8.36
N ASN A 252 10.72 -21.82 -8.27
CA ASN A 252 10.95 -22.72 -7.14
C ASN A 252 12.31 -22.41 -6.49
N GLY A 253 12.32 -21.62 -5.42
CA GLY A 253 13.55 -21.15 -4.75
C GLY A 253 14.39 -20.15 -5.54
N ASP A 254 13.86 -19.63 -6.64
CA ASP A 254 14.49 -18.54 -7.40
C ASP A 254 13.97 -17.17 -6.97
N ARG A 255 14.73 -16.14 -7.34
CA ARG A 255 14.38 -14.77 -6.99
C ARG A 255 14.48 -13.79 -8.15
N ASN A 256 13.91 -12.60 -7.94
CA ASN A 256 14.02 -11.48 -8.88
C ASN A 256 13.43 -11.83 -10.26
N VAL A 257 12.13 -12.09 -10.29
CA VAL A 257 11.41 -12.46 -11.52
C VAL A 257 10.23 -11.51 -11.76
N ILE A 258 10.09 -11.05 -13.00
CA ILE A 258 8.95 -10.27 -13.48
C ILE A 258 8.22 -11.11 -14.54
N ILE A 259 6.91 -11.31 -14.38
CA ILE A 259 6.03 -11.94 -15.37
C ILE A 259 4.95 -10.92 -15.73
N ARG A 260 4.95 -10.46 -16.98
CA ARG A 260 4.18 -9.28 -17.35
C ARG A 260 3.54 -9.37 -18.73
N ASN A 261 2.30 -8.92 -18.84
CA ASN A 261 1.58 -8.78 -20.13
C ASN A 261 1.39 -10.09 -20.91
N ILE A 262 1.14 -11.20 -20.23
CA ILE A 262 0.90 -12.51 -20.84
C ILE A 262 -0.57 -12.93 -20.66
N ASN A 263 -1.17 -13.48 -21.71
CA ASN A 263 -2.40 -14.24 -21.62
C ASN A 263 -2.06 -15.70 -21.29
N PHE A 264 -2.42 -16.17 -20.10
CA PHE A 264 -2.34 -17.58 -19.72
C PHE A 264 -3.69 -18.27 -20.00
N ARG A 265 -3.65 -19.45 -20.64
CA ARG A 265 -4.85 -20.24 -20.97
C ARG A 265 -4.60 -21.74 -20.81
N GLY A 266 -5.61 -22.49 -20.34
CA GLY A 266 -5.61 -23.94 -20.48
C GLY A 266 -4.47 -24.67 -19.77
N TRP A 267 -4.00 -24.17 -18.62
CA TRP A 267 -2.90 -24.82 -17.89
C TRP A 267 -3.41 -26.01 -17.07
N ASP A 268 -2.59 -27.06 -16.95
CA ASP A 268 -2.96 -28.33 -16.31
C ASP A 268 -2.74 -28.36 -14.78
N ASP A 269 -2.00 -27.39 -14.22
CA ASP A 269 -1.71 -27.25 -12.78
C ASP A 269 -2.02 -25.81 -12.34
N ASP A 270 -1.00 -24.99 -12.04
CA ASP A 270 -1.14 -23.55 -11.81
C ASP A 270 -0.67 -22.74 -13.04
N ALA A 271 -1.23 -21.56 -13.34
CA ALA A 271 -0.66 -20.71 -14.41
C ALA A 271 0.72 -20.17 -13.99
N ILE A 272 0.83 -19.72 -12.74
CA ILE A 272 2.08 -19.30 -12.11
C ILE A 272 2.14 -19.87 -10.69
N ASN A 273 3.16 -20.66 -10.40
CA ASN A 273 3.47 -21.19 -9.07
C ASN A 273 4.77 -20.58 -8.56
N VAL A 274 4.72 -19.95 -7.39
CA VAL A 274 5.84 -19.38 -6.65
C VAL A 274 6.00 -20.19 -5.36
N GLN A 275 7.10 -20.91 -5.22
CA GLN A 275 7.29 -21.84 -4.11
C GLN A 275 8.75 -22.01 -3.67
N GLU A 276 8.93 -22.77 -2.58
CA GLU A 276 10.21 -23.20 -2.05
C GLU A 276 11.16 -22.04 -1.75
N SER A 277 10.68 -21.07 -0.98
CA SER A 277 11.42 -19.87 -0.58
C SER A 277 11.80 -18.94 -1.74
N ALA A 278 11.06 -18.99 -2.86
CA ALA A 278 11.20 -18.01 -3.94
C ALA A 278 10.87 -16.58 -3.45
N THR A 279 11.64 -15.57 -3.88
CA THR A 279 11.50 -14.19 -3.37
C THR A 279 11.58 -13.10 -4.43
N ASN A 280 11.02 -11.91 -4.15
CA ASN A 280 11.11 -10.74 -5.03
C ASN A 280 10.53 -11.02 -6.42
N ILE A 281 9.21 -11.22 -6.46
CA ILE A 281 8.47 -11.63 -7.67
C ILE A 281 7.39 -10.59 -7.98
N TRP A 282 7.32 -10.15 -9.23
CA TRP A 282 6.28 -9.23 -9.71
C TRP A 282 5.47 -9.86 -10.84
N ILE A 283 4.17 -10.04 -10.62
CA ILE A 283 3.22 -10.63 -11.57
C ILE A 283 2.23 -9.53 -11.96
N ASP A 284 2.38 -8.98 -13.16
CA ASP A 284 1.76 -7.71 -13.53
C ASP A 284 1.05 -7.72 -14.90
N HIS A 285 -0.14 -7.12 -15.00
CA HIS A 285 -0.83 -6.95 -16.29
C HIS A 285 -1.05 -8.26 -17.08
N ASN A 286 -1.19 -9.40 -16.40
CA ASN A 286 -1.48 -10.67 -17.06
C ASN A 286 -2.98 -10.93 -17.13
N SER A 287 -3.39 -11.86 -17.98
CA SER A 287 -4.77 -12.33 -18.06
C SER A 287 -4.80 -13.84 -17.90
N PHE A 288 -5.68 -14.34 -17.03
CA PHE A 288 -5.79 -15.74 -16.65
C PHE A 288 -7.20 -16.25 -16.92
N THR A 289 -7.33 -17.32 -17.68
CA THR A 289 -8.64 -17.90 -18.01
C THR A 289 -8.53 -19.39 -18.35
N ASP A 290 -9.61 -20.14 -18.12
CA ASP A 290 -9.77 -21.51 -18.59
C ASP A 290 -8.66 -22.47 -18.12
N GLY A 291 -8.20 -22.33 -16.88
CA GLY A 291 -7.21 -23.22 -16.26
C GLY A 291 -7.79 -24.31 -15.36
N TYR A 292 -6.99 -25.32 -15.03
CA TYR A 292 -7.40 -26.46 -14.19
C TYR A 292 -7.31 -26.19 -12.67
N ASP A 293 -6.15 -25.78 -12.13
CA ASP A 293 -5.97 -25.47 -10.70
C ASP A 293 -5.92 -23.95 -10.42
N GLY A 294 -4.85 -23.42 -9.82
CA GLY A 294 -4.74 -22.02 -9.45
C GLY A 294 -4.36 -21.12 -10.62
N ALA A 295 -4.83 -19.87 -10.67
CA ALA A 295 -4.21 -18.88 -11.56
C ALA A 295 -2.82 -18.48 -11.03
N VAL A 296 -2.72 -18.04 -9.77
CA VAL A 296 -1.44 -17.69 -9.14
C VAL A 296 -1.35 -18.25 -7.73
N ASP A 297 -0.41 -19.16 -7.53
CA ASP A 297 -0.14 -19.79 -6.24
C ASP A 297 1.19 -19.30 -5.66
N VAL A 298 1.18 -18.93 -4.38
CA VAL A 298 2.38 -18.56 -3.62
C VAL A 298 2.42 -19.38 -2.33
N LYS A 299 3.43 -20.22 -2.14
CA LYS A 299 3.47 -21.22 -1.05
C LYS A 299 4.88 -21.51 -0.57
N ARG A 300 5.02 -22.28 0.51
CA ARG A 300 6.28 -22.88 0.96
C ARG A 300 7.39 -21.86 1.21
N ALA A 301 7.19 -20.97 2.18
CA ALA A 301 8.09 -19.89 2.58
C ALA A 301 8.45 -18.86 1.48
N SER A 302 7.77 -18.87 0.33
CA SER A 302 7.93 -17.80 -0.65
C SER A 302 7.55 -16.44 -0.08
N ASP A 303 8.15 -15.37 -0.60
CA ASP A 303 8.07 -14.08 0.07
C ASP A 303 8.33 -12.88 -0.85
N PHE A 304 7.95 -11.68 -0.40
CA PHE A 304 8.17 -10.44 -1.15
C PHE A 304 7.60 -10.48 -2.57
N VAL A 305 6.29 -10.75 -2.67
CA VAL A 305 5.59 -10.89 -3.95
C VAL A 305 4.59 -9.74 -4.16
N THR A 306 4.45 -9.28 -5.39
CA THR A 306 3.41 -8.34 -5.79
C THR A 306 2.67 -8.87 -7.00
N ILE A 307 1.35 -8.93 -6.89
CA ILE A 307 0.42 -9.38 -7.92
C ILE A 307 -0.47 -8.19 -8.24
N SER A 308 -0.25 -7.55 -9.38
CA SER A 308 -0.89 -6.28 -9.71
C SER A 308 -1.47 -6.21 -11.12
N TRP A 309 -2.56 -5.47 -11.29
CA TRP A 309 -3.12 -5.19 -12.61
C TRP A 309 -3.48 -6.42 -13.45
N ASN A 310 -3.66 -7.59 -12.83
CA ASN A 310 -4.02 -8.80 -13.57
C ASN A 310 -5.54 -8.89 -13.74
N ARG A 311 -5.99 -9.65 -14.74
CA ARG A 311 -7.41 -10.02 -14.89
C ARG A 311 -7.56 -11.53 -14.78
N VAL A 312 -8.47 -11.99 -13.93
CA VAL A 312 -8.87 -13.40 -13.83
C VAL A 312 -10.34 -13.49 -14.24
N TYR A 313 -10.66 -14.34 -15.22
CA TYR A 313 -12.02 -14.48 -15.75
C TYR A 313 -12.25 -15.88 -16.32
N GLY A 314 -13.49 -16.36 -16.27
CA GLY A 314 -13.82 -17.71 -16.74
C GLY A 314 -12.99 -18.80 -16.06
N HIS A 315 -12.82 -18.67 -14.74
CA HIS A 315 -11.96 -19.54 -13.94
C HIS A 315 -12.45 -19.59 -12.49
N ASP A 316 -12.27 -20.74 -11.83
CA ASP A 316 -12.78 -20.94 -10.46
C ASP A 316 -11.74 -20.52 -9.39
N LYS A 317 -10.58 -21.17 -9.35
CA LYS A 317 -9.60 -21.03 -8.26
C LYS A 317 -8.55 -19.98 -8.60
N SER A 318 -8.74 -18.74 -8.14
CA SER A 318 -7.86 -17.63 -8.54
C SER A 318 -6.47 -17.67 -7.90
N MET A 319 -6.34 -17.34 -6.62
CA MET A 319 -5.04 -17.07 -5.99
C MET A 319 -4.94 -17.69 -4.59
N LEU A 320 -4.11 -18.72 -4.46
CA LEU A 320 -3.82 -19.36 -3.17
C LEU A 320 -2.52 -18.81 -2.57
N LEU A 321 -2.55 -18.44 -1.30
CA LEU A 321 -1.39 -18.03 -0.52
C LEU A 321 -1.24 -18.95 0.70
N GLY A 322 -0.26 -19.85 0.65
CA GLY A 322 -0.09 -20.92 1.63
C GLY A 322 -1.02 -22.11 1.34
N HIS A 323 -0.41 -23.26 1.07
CA HIS A 323 -1.11 -24.40 0.45
C HIS A 323 -1.75 -25.39 1.43
N SER A 324 -1.30 -25.44 2.69
CA SER A 324 -1.69 -26.48 3.65
C SER A 324 -1.73 -25.91 5.06
N ASP A 325 -2.74 -26.30 5.84
CA ASP A 325 -2.90 -25.93 7.26
C ASP A 325 -1.78 -26.52 8.13
N ASP A 326 -1.12 -27.58 7.68
CA ASP A 326 -0.04 -28.25 8.41
C ASP A 326 1.36 -27.65 8.12
N ASN A 327 1.45 -26.60 7.29
CA ASN A 327 2.73 -26.04 6.84
C ASN A 327 3.19 -24.81 7.64
N ALA A 328 2.62 -24.59 8.82
CA ALA A 328 2.90 -23.42 9.65
C ALA A 328 4.40 -23.24 9.97
N SER A 329 5.15 -24.34 10.16
CA SER A 329 6.58 -24.29 10.49
C SER A 329 7.44 -23.69 9.37
N GLN A 330 7.03 -23.84 8.12
CA GLN A 330 7.69 -23.26 6.96
C GLN A 330 7.13 -21.88 6.62
N ASP A 331 5.82 -21.68 6.72
CA ASP A 331 5.16 -20.48 6.17
C ASP A 331 5.07 -19.30 7.16
N ASN A 332 5.13 -19.54 8.48
CA ASN A 332 5.12 -18.47 9.46
C ASN A 332 6.35 -17.55 9.32
N GLY A 333 6.10 -16.23 9.27
CA GLY A 333 7.15 -15.22 9.06
C GLY A 333 7.49 -14.96 7.59
N HIS A 334 6.84 -15.65 6.66
CA HIS A 334 6.99 -15.51 5.21
C HIS A 334 5.67 -15.05 4.57
N LEU A 335 5.49 -15.34 3.27
CA LEU A 335 4.24 -15.14 2.53
C LEU A 335 3.76 -13.68 2.53
N ARG A 336 4.69 -12.72 2.50
CA ARG A 336 4.35 -11.29 2.39
C ARG A 336 4.03 -10.96 0.93
N VAL A 337 2.73 -10.85 0.64
CA VAL A 337 2.22 -10.64 -0.71
C VAL A 337 1.29 -9.44 -0.77
N SER A 338 1.43 -8.64 -1.83
CA SER A 338 0.55 -7.50 -2.13
C SER A 338 -0.29 -7.82 -3.35
N TYR A 339 -1.59 -7.60 -3.26
CA TYR A 339 -2.56 -7.76 -4.33
C TYR A 339 -3.18 -6.39 -4.61
N HIS A 340 -2.92 -5.80 -5.78
CA HIS A 340 -3.55 -4.52 -6.09
C HIS A 340 -3.95 -4.29 -7.52
N HIS A 341 -5.06 -3.58 -7.71
CA HIS A 341 -5.59 -3.23 -9.03
C HIS A 341 -5.87 -4.46 -9.91
N ASN A 342 -6.04 -5.64 -9.32
CA ASN A 342 -6.46 -6.82 -10.06
C ASN A 342 -7.98 -6.77 -10.31
N TRP A 343 -8.39 -7.33 -11.44
CA TRP A 343 -9.78 -7.52 -11.81
C TRP A 343 -10.15 -9.00 -11.67
N PHE A 344 -10.98 -9.31 -10.69
CA PHE A 344 -11.62 -10.61 -10.51
C PHE A 344 -13.00 -10.55 -11.15
N ASP A 345 -13.08 -11.06 -12.39
CA ASP A 345 -14.16 -10.82 -13.33
C ASP A 345 -15.02 -12.07 -13.52
N GLY A 346 -15.95 -12.29 -12.61
CA GLY A 346 -16.81 -13.47 -12.59
C GLY A 346 -16.08 -14.75 -12.21
N SER A 347 -14.90 -14.65 -11.58
CA SER A 347 -14.15 -15.80 -11.08
C SER A 347 -14.69 -16.31 -9.75
N GLY A 348 -14.51 -17.61 -9.50
CA GLY A 348 -15.23 -18.31 -8.44
C GLY A 348 -14.79 -17.94 -7.02
N GLN A 349 -13.51 -18.17 -6.68
CA GLN A 349 -13.00 -18.11 -5.31
C GLN A 349 -11.50 -17.82 -5.21
N ARG A 350 -11.00 -17.67 -3.98
CA ARG A 350 -9.58 -17.48 -3.62
C ARG A 350 -9.02 -16.14 -4.14
N HIS A 351 -9.51 -15.00 -3.65
CA HIS A 351 -9.13 -13.69 -4.19
C HIS A 351 -8.45 -12.71 -3.19
N PRO A 352 -7.42 -13.11 -2.41
CA PRO A 352 -6.81 -14.44 -2.26
C PRO A 352 -7.43 -15.27 -1.13
N ARG A 353 -7.14 -16.58 -1.09
CA ARG A 353 -7.24 -17.39 0.14
C ARG A 353 -5.87 -17.46 0.82
N VAL A 354 -5.77 -17.00 2.06
CA VAL A 354 -4.49 -16.77 2.75
C VAL A 354 -4.35 -17.65 3.98
N ARG A 355 -3.21 -18.34 4.10
CA ARG A 355 -2.72 -18.99 5.31
C ARG A 355 -1.39 -18.37 5.73
N PHE A 356 -1.20 -18.21 7.04
CA PHE A 356 0.03 -17.78 7.75
C PHE A 356 0.66 -16.43 7.40
N GLY A 357 0.52 -15.94 6.16
CA GLY A 357 1.10 -14.67 5.74
C GLY A 357 0.59 -13.52 6.60
N ASN A 358 1.50 -12.78 7.22
CA ASN A 358 1.17 -11.61 8.03
C ASN A 358 2.33 -10.57 8.02
N PRO A 359 2.11 -9.35 7.47
CA PRO A 359 0.86 -8.88 6.88
C PRO A 359 0.78 -9.12 5.36
N VAL A 360 -0.41 -9.51 4.91
CA VAL A 360 -0.81 -9.55 3.50
C VAL A 360 -1.67 -8.32 3.20
N HIS A 361 -1.44 -7.70 2.04
CA HIS A 361 -2.08 -6.44 1.68
C HIS A 361 -2.90 -6.59 0.41
N VAL A 362 -4.20 -6.35 0.50
CA VAL A 362 -5.17 -6.50 -0.59
C VAL A 362 -5.87 -5.16 -0.78
N TYR A 363 -5.48 -4.40 -1.80
CA TYR A 363 -5.99 -3.04 -2.00
C TYR A 363 -6.31 -2.62 -3.43
N ASN A 364 -7.27 -1.72 -3.61
CA ASN A 364 -7.73 -1.21 -4.91
C ASN A 364 -8.04 -2.32 -5.95
N ASN A 365 -8.44 -3.53 -5.54
CA ASN A 365 -8.86 -4.57 -6.48
C ASN A 365 -10.35 -4.41 -6.79
N TYR A 366 -10.76 -4.87 -7.97
CA TYR A 366 -12.16 -4.90 -8.39
C TYR A 366 -12.66 -6.35 -8.45
N TYR A 367 -13.67 -6.63 -7.63
CA TYR A 367 -14.36 -7.91 -7.55
C TYR A 367 -15.74 -7.73 -8.19
N ASN A 368 -16.02 -8.51 -9.23
CA ASN A 368 -17.25 -8.42 -10.01
C ASN A 368 -17.86 -9.81 -10.15
N ASN A 369 -19.09 -10.02 -9.69
CA ASN A 369 -19.83 -11.29 -9.82
C ASN A 369 -19.05 -12.52 -9.31
N VAL A 370 -18.33 -12.36 -8.19
CA VAL A 370 -17.61 -13.47 -7.55
C VAL A 370 -18.62 -14.42 -6.92
N SER A 371 -18.63 -15.68 -7.38
CA SER A 371 -19.69 -16.64 -7.06
C SER A 371 -19.49 -17.42 -5.75
N GLY A 372 -18.24 -17.55 -5.29
CA GLY A 372 -17.88 -18.22 -4.03
C GLY A 372 -17.58 -17.20 -2.95
N TYR A 373 -16.34 -16.71 -2.93
CA TYR A 373 -15.89 -15.67 -1.99
C TYR A 373 -14.72 -14.86 -2.53
N GLY A 374 -14.57 -13.64 -2.01
CA GLY A 374 -13.43 -12.76 -2.26
C GLY A 374 -12.20 -13.18 -1.45
N VAL A 375 -11.90 -12.45 -0.38
CA VAL A 375 -10.69 -12.66 0.44
C VAL A 375 -10.98 -13.56 1.64
N ALA A 376 -10.25 -14.67 1.78
CA ALA A 376 -10.33 -15.50 2.98
C ALA A 376 -9.03 -15.38 3.80
N SER A 377 -9.15 -14.99 5.08
CA SER A 377 -8.03 -15.00 6.03
C SER A 377 -8.14 -16.21 6.95
N THR A 378 -7.21 -17.15 6.79
CA THR A 378 -7.25 -18.45 7.45
C THR A 378 -5.96 -18.72 8.21
N GLU A 379 -6.01 -19.66 9.15
CA GLU A 379 -4.89 -20.01 10.03
C GLU A 379 -4.30 -18.75 10.69
N ASN A 380 -3.01 -18.69 10.97
CA ASN A 380 -2.40 -17.52 11.62
C ASN A 380 -2.15 -16.33 10.66
N ALA A 381 -2.93 -16.19 9.58
CA ALA A 381 -2.78 -15.09 8.63
C ALA A 381 -3.20 -13.73 9.22
N GLY A 382 -2.66 -12.65 8.66
CA GLY A 382 -3.09 -11.28 8.91
C GLY A 382 -3.27 -10.53 7.59
N VAL A 383 -4.52 -10.24 7.22
CA VAL A 383 -4.85 -9.65 5.92
C VAL A 383 -5.48 -8.27 6.06
N LEU A 384 -4.88 -7.25 5.44
CA LEU A 384 -5.45 -5.92 5.32
C LEU A 384 -6.19 -5.80 3.99
N VAL A 385 -7.52 -5.65 4.04
CA VAL A 385 -8.40 -5.49 2.88
C VAL A 385 -8.87 -4.04 2.80
N GLU A 386 -8.26 -3.23 1.94
CA GLU A 386 -8.57 -1.80 1.91
C GLU A 386 -8.73 -1.14 0.55
N GLY A 387 -9.68 -0.21 0.42
CA GLY A 387 -9.85 0.53 -0.83
C GLY A 387 -10.38 -0.31 -2.01
N ASN A 388 -10.89 -1.53 -1.78
CA ASN A 388 -11.36 -2.40 -2.85
C ASN A 388 -12.79 -2.07 -3.28
N TYR A 389 -13.19 -2.48 -4.48
CA TYR A 389 -14.56 -2.38 -5.00
C TYR A 389 -15.14 -3.79 -5.13
N PHE A 390 -16.22 -4.08 -4.41
CA PHE A 390 -16.99 -5.31 -4.50
C PHE A 390 -18.35 -5.05 -5.16
N GLU A 391 -18.64 -5.79 -6.22
CA GLU A 391 -19.89 -5.72 -6.98
C GLU A 391 -20.48 -7.10 -7.19
N ASN A 392 -21.71 -7.31 -6.73
CA ASN A 392 -22.39 -8.61 -6.82
C ASN A 392 -21.51 -9.73 -6.23
N THR A 393 -20.93 -9.48 -5.06
CA THR A 393 -20.10 -10.42 -4.32
C THR A 393 -20.72 -10.63 -2.95
N ASP A 394 -21.50 -11.70 -2.80
CA ASP A 394 -22.23 -11.99 -1.55
C ASP A 394 -21.27 -12.17 -0.36
N ASP A 395 -20.09 -12.74 -0.60
CA ASP A 395 -19.04 -12.90 0.40
C ASP A 395 -17.75 -12.18 -0.04
N PRO A 396 -17.60 -10.89 0.27
CA PRO A 396 -16.44 -10.10 -0.18
C PRO A 396 -15.15 -10.48 0.56
N TYR A 397 -15.25 -10.80 1.84
CA TYR A 397 -14.13 -11.26 2.66
C TYR A 397 -14.59 -11.86 3.97
N HIS A 398 -13.87 -12.85 4.50
CA HIS A 398 -14.20 -13.51 5.77
C HIS A 398 -12.98 -14.09 6.52
N LEU A 399 -13.25 -14.69 7.68
CA LEU A 399 -12.28 -15.43 8.50
C LEU A 399 -12.54 -16.94 8.42
N GLY A 400 -11.48 -17.74 8.31
CA GLY A 400 -11.57 -19.19 8.08
C GLY A 400 -11.87 -19.49 6.62
N GLU A 401 -11.86 -20.76 6.20
CA GLU A 401 -12.45 -21.20 4.93
C GLU A 401 -12.37 -22.74 4.84
N GLY A 402 -13.51 -23.41 4.64
CA GLY A 402 -13.60 -24.86 4.75
C GLY A 402 -13.14 -25.36 6.12
N ASP A 403 -12.19 -26.31 6.15
CA ASP A 403 -11.62 -26.84 7.40
C ASP A 403 -10.51 -25.94 8.00
N SER A 404 -10.06 -24.91 7.27
CA SER A 404 -9.01 -24.00 7.75
C SER A 404 -9.58 -23.04 8.79
N GLY A 405 -8.94 -22.96 9.95
CA GLY A 405 -9.33 -22.12 11.07
C GLY A 405 -9.24 -20.62 10.74
N PRO A 406 -9.80 -19.75 11.60
CA PRO A 406 -9.81 -18.31 11.35
C PRO A 406 -8.43 -17.67 11.54
N GLY A 407 -8.11 -16.72 10.65
CA GLY A 407 -7.00 -15.78 10.86
C GLY A 407 -7.45 -14.42 11.38
N SER A 408 -6.65 -13.41 11.09
CA SER A 408 -6.96 -12.01 11.35
C SER A 408 -7.19 -11.25 10.05
N LEU A 409 -8.18 -10.36 10.05
CA LEU A 409 -8.52 -9.55 8.90
C LEU A 409 -9.01 -8.17 9.37
N VAL A 410 -8.37 -7.14 8.86
CA VAL A 410 -8.81 -5.75 9.02
C VAL A 410 -9.30 -5.25 7.66
N ALA A 411 -10.51 -4.72 7.62
CA ALA A 411 -11.08 -4.13 6.42
C ALA A 411 -11.35 -2.63 6.62
N ARG A 412 -11.04 -1.79 5.63
CA ARG A 412 -11.33 -0.35 5.68
C ARG A 412 -11.48 0.26 4.30
N ASN A 413 -12.26 1.33 4.18
CA ASN A 413 -12.40 2.10 2.94
C ASN A 413 -12.81 1.27 1.70
N ASN A 414 -13.48 0.12 1.87
CA ASN A 414 -13.98 -0.65 0.73
C ASN A 414 -15.32 -0.08 0.24
N HIS A 415 -15.60 -0.26 -1.05
CA HIS A 415 -16.85 0.13 -1.69
C HIS A 415 -17.66 -1.11 -2.07
N PHE A 416 -18.95 -1.11 -1.75
CA PHE A 416 -19.84 -2.25 -1.94
C PHE A 416 -21.05 -1.86 -2.78
N VAL A 417 -21.33 -2.66 -3.79
CA VAL A 417 -22.56 -2.60 -4.59
C VAL A 417 -23.15 -4.01 -4.65
N ASN A 418 -24.39 -4.19 -4.19
CA ASN A 418 -25.07 -5.49 -4.13
C ASN A 418 -24.18 -6.62 -3.58
N SER A 419 -23.48 -6.36 -2.49
CA SER A 419 -22.48 -7.28 -1.92
C SER A 419 -22.70 -7.43 -0.43
N GLY A 420 -22.16 -8.49 0.17
CA GLY A 420 -22.17 -8.66 1.62
C GLY A 420 -21.30 -7.62 2.34
N SER A 421 -21.37 -7.61 3.67
CA SER A 421 -20.54 -6.71 4.51
C SER A 421 -19.13 -7.24 4.79
N GLY A 422 -18.92 -8.54 4.54
CA GLY A 422 -17.73 -9.28 4.96
C GLY A 422 -17.59 -9.44 6.47
N GLN A 423 -16.52 -10.12 6.91
CA GLN A 423 -16.18 -10.36 8.31
C GLN A 423 -14.77 -9.87 8.62
N THR A 424 -14.59 -9.28 9.80
CA THR A 424 -13.30 -8.79 10.30
C THR A 424 -13.03 -9.31 11.70
N GLY A 425 -11.77 -9.42 12.08
CA GLY A 425 -11.38 -9.83 13.44
C GLY A 425 -9.87 -9.82 13.64
N GLY A 426 -9.45 -9.72 14.90
CA GLY A 426 -8.04 -9.69 15.27
C GLY A 426 -7.33 -8.39 14.85
N SER A 427 -6.03 -8.51 14.60
CA SER A 427 -5.18 -7.40 14.16
C SER A 427 -4.22 -7.84 13.07
N VAL A 428 -3.77 -6.89 12.26
CA VAL A 428 -2.86 -7.15 11.13
C VAL A 428 -1.61 -6.31 11.34
N ALA A 429 -0.43 -6.89 11.09
CA ALA A 429 0.82 -6.15 11.19
C ALA A 429 0.87 -4.97 10.21
N GLY A 430 1.69 -3.96 10.53
CA GLY A 430 1.78 -2.75 9.71
C GLY A 430 2.36 -3.00 8.31
N ILE A 431 1.85 -2.29 7.31
CA ILE A 431 2.38 -2.28 5.95
C ILE A 431 3.58 -1.32 5.89
N PRO A 432 4.81 -1.79 5.57
CA PRO A 432 6.02 -0.98 5.75
C PRO A 432 6.40 -0.13 4.55
N TYR A 433 5.75 -0.30 3.40
CA TYR A 433 6.04 0.42 2.17
C TYR A 433 5.02 1.53 1.91
N SER A 434 5.42 2.52 1.13
CA SER A 434 4.51 3.58 0.65
C SER A 434 3.64 3.08 -0.50
N TYR A 435 2.37 3.46 -0.49
CA TYR A 435 1.38 3.16 -1.52
C TYR A 435 0.32 4.27 -1.56
N GLN A 436 -0.51 4.30 -2.59
CA GLN A 436 -1.63 5.22 -2.71
C GLN A 436 -2.93 4.42 -2.85
N LEU A 437 -3.92 4.78 -2.05
CA LEU A 437 -5.27 4.27 -2.25
C LEU A 437 -5.97 5.15 -3.26
N ASP A 438 -6.63 4.50 -4.22
CA ASP A 438 -7.61 5.18 -5.04
C ASP A 438 -8.86 5.45 -4.22
N THR A 439 -9.71 6.35 -4.71
CA THR A 439 -11.07 6.40 -4.18
C THR A 439 -11.76 5.09 -4.51
N ALA A 440 -12.19 4.34 -3.50
CA ALA A 440 -12.72 2.98 -3.68
C ALA A 440 -13.89 2.91 -4.68
N SER A 441 -14.74 3.94 -4.77
CA SER A 441 -15.83 3.99 -5.78
C SER A 441 -15.33 4.17 -7.22
N ASN A 442 -14.10 4.63 -7.43
CA ASN A 442 -13.50 4.79 -8.76
C ASN A 442 -12.71 3.55 -9.20
N VAL A 443 -12.39 2.63 -8.28
CA VAL A 443 -11.56 1.45 -8.54
C VAL A 443 -12.10 0.61 -9.70
N LYS A 444 -13.42 0.42 -9.81
CA LYS A 444 -14.03 -0.26 -10.97
C LYS A 444 -13.56 0.35 -12.30
N SER A 445 -13.66 1.67 -12.45
CA SER A 445 -13.27 2.37 -13.69
C SER A 445 -11.76 2.31 -13.95
N ILE A 446 -10.97 2.44 -12.90
CA ILE A 446 -9.50 2.41 -12.95
C ILE A 446 -9.03 1.02 -13.37
N VAL A 447 -9.51 -0.01 -12.69
CA VAL A 447 -9.10 -1.40 -12.88
C VAL A 447 -9.58 -1.94 -14.22
N THR A 448 -10.83 -1.67 -14.63
CA THR A 448 -11.29 -2.09 -15.97
C THR A 448 -10.56 -1.37 -17.11
N GLY A 449 -10.04 -0.17 -16.85
CA GLY A 449 -9.21 0.59 -17.79
C GLY A 449 -7.77 0.09 -17.93
N GLY A 450 -7.18 -0.47 -16.86
CA GLY A 450 -5.76 -0.82 -16.80
C GLY A 450 -5.43 -2.30 -16.64
N ALA A 451 -6.32 -3.14 -16.10
CA ALA A 451 -5.98 -4.53 -15.81
C ALA A 451 -5.98 -5.42 -17.05
N GLY A 452 -5.10 -6.44 -17.02
CA GLY A 452 -4.92 -7.42 -18.08
C GLY A 452 -3.91 -7.01 -19.15
N THR A 453 -3.79 -7.87 -20.16
CA THR A 453 -2.81 -7.68 -21.23
C THR A 453 -3.18 -6.54 -22.18
N GLY A 454 -2.18 -5.96 -22.85
CA GLY A 454 -2.34 -4.91 -23.85
C GLY A 454 -2.54 -3.51 -23.28
N ARG A 455 -2.28 -3.32 -21.98
CA ARG A 455 -2.52 -2.07 -21.25
C ARG A 455 -1.24 -1.32 -20.88
N ILE A 456 -0.09 -1.95 -21.04
CA ILE A 456 1.21 -1.33 -20.86
C ILE A 456 1.78 -0.96 -22.24
N GLY A 457 2.21 0.30 -22.39
CA GLY A 457 2.84 0.76 -23.63
C GLY A 457 4.16 0.05 -23.86
N LEU A 458 4.20 -0.88 -24.82
CA LEU A 458 5.34 -1.74 -25.13
C LEU A 458 5.70 -1.74 -26.61
#